data_AF-A0A1V6K9C0-F1
#
_entry.id   AF-A0A1V6K9C0-F1
#
_cell.length_a   1.000
_cell.length_b   1.000
_cell.length_c   1.000
_cell.angle_alpha   90.00
_cell.angle_beta   90.00
_cell.angle_gamma   90.00
#
_symmetry.space_group_name_H-M   'P 1'
#
loop_
_entity.id
_entity.type
_entity.pdbx_description
1 polymer ?
#
loop_
_entity_poly.entity_id
_entity_poly.type
_entity_poly.pdbx_seq_one_letter_code
_entity_poly.pdbx_strand_id
1 'polypeptide(L)' 'MTAAFGQIGKPAVAPLIAALDDDDWRIRRGAAAALGDIGDPGSVDALIRALDDAREEVREQARKALGSIRKT' A
#
# COMPACT_ATOMS: atom_id res chain seq x y z
N MET A 1 6.71 27.98 -9.23
CA MET A 1 7.38 26.94 -8.43
C MET A 1 6.31 25.91 -8.06
N THR A 2 6.05 24.91 -8.91
CA THR A 2 4.83 24.08 -8.74
C THR A 2 5.00 22.68 -9.32
N ALA A 3 6.01 21.94 -8.87
CA ALA A 3 6.08 20.49 -9.10
C ALA A 3 7.06 19.86 -8.09
N ALA A 4 6.58 19.52 -6.90
CA ALA A 4 7.39 18.75 -5.93
C ALA A 4 6.62 17.63 -5.21
N PHE A 5 5.28 17.61 -5.25
CA PHE A 5 4.52 16.55 -4.56
C PHE A 5 4.41 15.23 -5.36
N GLY A 6 4.44 15.28 -6.70
CA GLY A 6 4.32 14.07 -7.53
C GLY A 6 5.56 13.17 -7.54
N GLN A 7 6.72 13.69 -7.13
CA GLN A 7 7.99 12.95 -7.14
C GLN A 7 8.30 12.23 -5.82
N ILE A 8 7.61 12.53 -4.72
CA ILE A 8 7.84 11.84 -3.44
C ILE A 8 6.99 10.55 -3.35
N GLY A 9 5.82 10.52 -4.01
CA GLY A 9 4.94 9.35 -4.03
C GLY A 9 5.56 8.11 -4.69
N LYS A 10 6.14 8.26 -5.89
CA LYS A 10 6.75 7.16 -6.65
C LYS A 10 7.93 6.45 -5.96
N PRO A 11 8.95 7.15 -5.40
CA PRO A 11 10.07 6.49 -4.74
C PRO A 11 9.68 5.78 -3.44
N ALA A 12 8.54 6.13 -2.83
CA ALA A 12 8.06 5.47 -1.60
C ALA A 12 7.32 4.15 -1.86
N VAL A 13 6.83 3.90 -3.08
CA VAL A 13 6.01 2.72 -3.39
C VAL A 13 6.82 1.42 -3.19
N ALA A 14 8.04 1.35 -3.72
CA ALA A 14 8.82 0.11 -3.66
C ALA A 14 9.20 -0.31 -2.22
N PRO A 15 9.69 0.59 -1.34
CA PRO A 15 9.89 0.26 0.08
C PRO A 15 8.61 -0.17 0.79
N LEU A 16 7.47 0.45 0.48
CA LEU A 16 6.20 0.08 1.09
C LEU A 16 5.70 -1.27 0.59
N ILE A 17 5.93 -1.61 -0.68
CA ILE A 17 5.67 -2.96 -1.19
C ILE A 17 6.49 -3.99 -0.42
N ALA A 18 7.79 -3.74 -0.20
CA ALA A 18 8.63 -4.65 0.59
C ALA A 18 8.16 -4.77 2.05
N ALA A 19 7.65 -3.69 2.64
CA ALA A 19 7.11 -3.69 4.00
C ALA A 19 5.79 -4.50 4.14
N LEU A 20 5.15 -4.90 3.04
CA LEU A 20 4.02 -5.84 3.08
C LEU A 20 4.46 -7.28 3.43
N ASP A 21 5.75 -7.58 3.44
CA ASP A 21 6.29 -8.89 3.81
C ASP A 21 7.00 -8.87 5.18
N ASP A 22 6.85 -7.78 5.95
CA ASP A 22 7.47 -7.64 7.27
C ASP A 22 6.92 -8.63 8.31
N ASP A 23 7.76 -9.11 9.22
CA ASP A 23 7.36 -10.04 10.28
C ASP A 23 6.29 -9.43 11.22
N ASP A 24 6.35 -8.12 11.49
CA ASP A 24 5.36 -7.42 12.29
C ASP A 24 4.13 -7.05 11.43
N TRP A 25 3.00 -7.67 11.76
CA TRP A 25 1.73 -7.40 11.10
C TRP A 25 1.29 -5.93 11.16
N ARG A 26 1.75 -5.18 12.15
CA ARG A 26 1.47 -3.73 12.25
C ARG A 26 2.19 -2.96 11.15
N ILE A 27 3.41 -3.38 10.80
CA ILE A 27 4.19 -2.80 9.69
C ILE A 27 3.50 -3.14 8.38
N ARG A 28 3.12 -4.40 8.15
CA ARG A 28 2.37 -4.81 6.94
C ARG A 28 1.06 -4.04 6.77
N ARG A 29 0.28 -3.90 7.85
CA ARG A 29 -0.96 -3.09 7.86
C ARG A 29 -0.67 -1.63 7.51
N GLY A 30 0.37 -1.04 8.11
CA GLY A 30 0.77 0.34 7.84
C GLY A 30 1.20 0.55 6.39
N ALA A 31 1.94 -0.40 5.83
CA ALA A 31 2.32 -0.41 4.44
C ALA A 31 1.12 -0.45 3.51
N ALA A 32 0.16 -1.35 3.76
CA ALA A 32 -1.08 -1.42 2.98
C ALA A 32 -1.88 -0.11 3.02
N ALA A 33 -1.95 0.55 4.19
CA ALA A 33 -2.60 1.84 4.33
C ALA A 33 -1.90 2.93 3.50
N ALA A 34 -0.59 3.06 3.65
CA ALA A 34 0.19 4.07 2.93
C ALA A 34 0.14 3.89 1.40
N LEU A 35 0.17 2.64 0.91
CA LEU A 35 0.02 2.34 -0.52
C LEU A 35 -1.36 2.77 -1.05
N GLY A 36 -2.42 2.56 -0.27
CA GLY A 36 -3.76 3.03 -0.60
C GLY A 36 -3.87 4.56 -0.67
N ASP A 37 -3.19 5.26 0.24
CA ASP A 37 -3.16 6.73 0.28
C ASP A 37 -2.33 7.32 -0.87
N ILE A 38 -1.25 6.66 -1.27
CA ILE A 38 -0.44 7.07 -2.42
C ILE A 38 -1.23 6.88 -3.73
N GLY A 39 -2.03 5.82 -3.82
CA GLY A 39 -2.87 5.58 -4.99
C GLY A 39 -2.11 5.07 -6.22
N ASP A 40 -0.84 4.66 -6.09
CA ASP A 40 -0.03 4.23 -7.24
C ASP A 40 -0.48 2.83 -7.74
N PRO A 41 -0.91 2.70 -9.01
CA PRO A 41 -1.35 1.42 -9.56
C PRO A 41 -0.28 0.31 -9.54
N GLY A 42 1.01 0.67 -9.48
CA GLY A 42 2.12 -0.28 -9.35
C GLY A 42 2.12 -1.08 -8.05
N SER A 43 1.30 -0.69 -7.06
CA SER A 43 1.14 -1.42 -5.80
C SER A 43 -0.01 -2.44 -5.80
N VAL A 44 -0.84 -2.47 -6.85
CA VAL A 44 -2.07 -3.29 -6.90
C VAL A 44 -1.76 -4.77 -6.72
N ASP A 45 -0.79 -5.33 -7.44
CA ASP A 45 -0.45 -6.76 -7.34
C ASP A 45 0.03 -7.14 -5.93
N ALA A 46 0.78 -6.26 -5.27
CA ALA A 46 1.25 -6.48 -3.91
C ALA A 46 0.11 -6.42 -2.90
N LEU A 47 -0.81 -5.46 -3.05
CA LEU A 47 -2.01 -5.35 -2.23
C LEU A 47 -2.97 -6.53 -2.43
N ILE A 48 -3.06 -7.10 -3.64
CA ILE A 48 -3.82 -8.32 -3.90
C ILE A 48 -3.25 -9.49 -3.09
N ARG A 49 -1.92 -9.66 -3.04
CA ARG A 49 -1.28 -10.70 -2.20
C ARG A 49 -1.56 -10.49 -0.72
N ALA A 50 -1.57 -9.24 -0.25
CA ALA A 50 -1.89 -8.90 1.13
C ALA A 50 -3.36 -9.21 1.53
N LEU A 51 -4.24 -9.52 0.57
CA LEU A 51 -5.58 -10.05 0.86
C LEU A 51 -5.55 -11.47 1.43
N ASP A 52 -4.45 -12.21 1.28
CA ASP A 52 -4.25 -13.55 1.83
C ASP A 52 -3.41 -13.52 3.12
N ASP A 53 -3.17 -12.35 3.72
CA ASP A 53 -2.39 -12.22 4.95
C ASP A 53 -3.02 -13.01 6.10
N ALA A 54 -2.17 -13.58 6.97
CA ALA A 54 -2.59 -14.31 8.16
C ALA A 54 -3.46 -13.46 9.12
N ARG A 55 -3.26 -12.13 9.14
CA ARG A 55 -3.98 -11.20 10.01
C ARG A 55 -5.14 -10.53 9.29
N GLU A 56 -6.30 -10.57 9.91
CA GLU A 56 -7.53 -9.97 9.38
C GLU A 56 -7.39 -8.45 9.20
N GLU A 57 -6.67 -7.78 10.10
CA GLU A 57 -6.46 -6.34 10.06
C GLU A 57 -5.64 -5.93 8.82
N VAL A 58 -4.71 -6.77 8.38
CA VAL A 58 -3.92 -6.53 7.16
C VAL A 58 -4.80 -6.76 5.94
N ARG A 59 -5.55 -7.87 5.88
CA ARG A 59 -6.48 -8.17 4.78
C ARG A 59 -7.51 -7.06 4.56
N GLU A 60 -8.14 -6.58 5.63
CA GLU A 60 -9.13 -5.51 5.56
C GLU A 60 -8.51 -4.18 5.10
N GLN A 61 -7.28 -3.89 5.54
CA GLN A 61 -6.57 -2.69 5.10
C GLN A 61 -6.20 -2.77 3.61
N ALA A 62 -5.74 -3.93 3.14
CA ALA A 62 -5.45 -4.17 1.72
C ALA A 62 -6.71 -4.01 0.85
N ARG A 63 -7.86 -4.53 1.29
CA ARG A 63 -9.15 -4.34 0.60
C ARG A 63 -9.53 -2.86 0.47
N LYS A 64 -9.36 -2.09 1.56
CA LYS A 64 -9.60 -0.64 1.55
C LYS A 64 -8.66 0.08 0.59
N ALA A 65 -7.37 -0.24 0.63
CA ALA A 65 -6.35 0.36 -0.24
C ALA A 65 -6.65 0.13 -1.73
N LEU A 66 -7.00 -1.10 -2.12
CA LEU A 66 -7.43 -1.41 -3.49
C LEU A 66 -8.69 -0.63 -3.89
N GLY A 67 -9.63 -0.46 -2.96
CA GLY A 67 -10.82 0.36 -3.16
C GLY A 67 -10.51 1.84 -3.35
N SER A 68 -9.50 2.37 -2.66
CA SER A 68 -9.02 3.75 -2.82
C SER A 68 -8.34 3.95 -4.17
N ILE A 69 -7.39 3.07 -4.53
CA ILE A 69 -6.66 3.15 -5.81
C ILE A 69 -7.63 3.20 -6.99
N ARG A 70 -8.67 2.35 -7.00
CA ARG A 70 -9.68 2.32 -8.08
C ARG A 70 -10.51 3.61 -8.22
N LYS A 71 -10.61 4.42 -7.17
CA LYS A 71 -11.41 5.66 -7.15
C LYS A 71 -10.63 6.89 -7.60
N THR A 72 -9.30 6.78 -7.74
CA THR A 72 -8.38 7.86 -8.12
C THR A 72 -8.06 7.80 -9.61
#